data_AF-A0A8I1M7F0-F1
#
_entry.id   AF-A0A8I1M7F0-F1
#
_cell.length_a   1.000
_cell.length_b   1.000
_cell.length_c   1.000
_cell.angle_alpha   90.00
_cell.angle_beta   90.00
_cell.angle_gamma   90.00
#
_symmetry.space_group_name_H-M   'P 1'
#
loop_
_entity.id
_entity.type
_entity.pdbx_description
1 polymer ?
#
loop_
_entity_poly.entity_id
_entity_poly.type
_entity_poly.pdbx_seq_one_letter_code
_entity_poly.pdbx_strand_id
1 'polypeptide(L)'
;MPVEIVTPESETQKYKITAHQIDFMRREGERNLSDEQLFDIFDSLTSDLHFLSTYYTQERAFYRCREITNERFSKVSEIANKPAKYVLSEGRCNKIHQSVFYGSFNVETALDEISAQSGSTYQVGVFQPRDGYRLLSTLIGISEQLYNLENNPLPFTNSQIYHREFNSNMHYRRSRLFDYFITEHFRKRASRPYHYKITNNFSQRIFNSISQSITYPSVQNDGGWNIAINENTFRHTCRLTSTYTVKVERCIGYGMYDYAVVDHSSHIVGEDIYWIPKNERGTEYIWDFDRFVYEITKLGKTYNFRVELLKSHGHYIANGQQMEKLQVLKETVMPIDDKYGIHKLSRDQYDYISCTLLEDMEDGSFFAKGTQFIFASTGQSVSATKISKQNEKS
;
A
#
# COMPACT_ATOMS: atom_id res chain seq x y z
N MET A 1 39.23 -13.01 9.99
CA MET A 1 39.52 -11.57 9.92
C MET A 1 39.57 -11.05 11.35
N PRO A 2 40.59 -10.27 11.74
CA PRO A 2 40.60 -9.67 13.07
C PRO A 2 39.39 -8.74 13.24
N VAL A 3 38.65 -8.90 14.33
CA VAL A 3 37.57 -7.97 14.70
C VAL A 3 38.24 -6.70 15.18
N GLU A 4 38.13 -5.63 14.40
CA GLU A 4 38.66 -4.33 14.78
C GLU A 4 37.93 -3.85 16.06
N ILE A 5 38.68 -3.65 17.15
CA ILE A 5 38.10 -3.20 18.41
C ILE A 5 37.79 -1.72 18.26
N VAL A 6 36.53 -1.40 18.02
CA VAL A 6 36.03 -0.02 17.97
C VAL A 6 36.07 0.57 19.38
N THR A 7 36.91 1.58 19.60
CA THR A 7 37.01 2.25 20.91
C THR A 7 35.90 3.30 21.08
N PRO A 8 35.36 3.53 22.29
CA PRO A 8 34.37 4.59 22.53
C PRO A 8 34.81 6.01 22.10
N GLU A 9 36.12 6.28 22.18
CA GLU A 9 36.72 7.53 21.72
C GLU A 9 36.58 7.71 20.20
N SER A 10 36.77 6.63 19.43
CA SER A 10 36.60 6.66 17.97
C SER A 10 35.15 6.97 17.56
N GLU A 11 34.15 6.39 18.23
CA GLU A 11 32.73 6.67 17.93
C GLU A 11 32.32 8.08 18.34
N THR A 12 32.88 8.61 19.42
CA THR A 12 32.67 10.02 19.81
C THR A 12 33.23 10.97 18.75
N GLN A 13 34.40 10.66 18.18
CA GLN A 13 34.98 11.47 17.11
C GLN A 13 34.14 11.41 15.83
N LYS A 14 33.69 10.22 15.44
CA LYS A 14 32.78 10.03 14.30
C LYS A 14 31.48 10.82 14.47
N TYR A 15 30.88 10.81 15.66
CA TYR A 15 29.69 11.61 15.96
C TYR A 15 29.94 13.11 15.73
N LYS A 16 31.07 13.65 16.22
CA LYS A 16 31.43 15.06 16.03
C LYS A 16 31.61 15.42 14.54
N ILE A 17 32.24 14.53 13.76
CA ILE A 17 32.40 14.71 12.32
C ILE A 17 31.04 14.77 11.63
N THR A 18 30.13 13.84 11.96
CA THR A 18 28.76 13.83 11.42
C THR A 18 28.02 15.12 11.76
N ALA A 19 28.08 15.56 13.02
CA ALA A 19 27.45 16.81 13.43
C ALA A 19 28.02 18.02 12.66
N HIS A 20 29.35 18.09 12.50
CA HIS A 20 30.00 19.16 11.75
C HIS A 20 29.59 19.18 10.27
N GLN A 21 29.51 18.02 9.62
CA GLN A 21 29.08 17.91 8.22
C GLN A 21 27.60 18.29 8.05
N ILE A 22 26.72 17.90 8.99
CA ILE A 22 25.31 18.33 9.00
C ILE A 22 25.22 19.85 9.16
N ASP A 23 25.96 20.42 10.11
CA ASP A 23 25.96 21.87 10.32
C ASP A 23 26.53 22.63 9.12
N PHE A 24 27.56 22.10 8.46
CA PHE A 24 28.07 22.62 7.19
C PHE A 24 26.97 22.62 6.11
N MET A 25 26.26 21.50 5.93
CA MET A 25 25.16 21.43 4.97
C MET A 25 24.04 22.42 5.27
N ARG A 26 23.69 22.61 6.54
CA ARG A 26 22.70 23.60 6.98
C ARG A 26 23.14 25.04 6.71
N ARG A 27 24.40 25.37 6.98
CA ARG A 27 24.95 26.73 6.77
C ARG A 27 25.06 27.09 5.30
N GLU A 28 25.64 26.21 4.48
CA GLU A 28 25.79 26.46 3.05
C GLU A 28 24.43 26.43 2.33
N GLY A 29 23.54 25.55 2.78
CA GLY A 29 22.21 25.36 2.24
C GLY A 29 22.20 24.64 0.88
N GLU A 30 21.01 24.20 0.48
CA GLU A 30 20.78 23.39 -0.73
C GLU A 30 21.23 24.08 -2.03
N ARG A 31 21.31 25.42 -2.04
CA ARG A 31 21.65 26.19 -3.25
C ARG A 31 23.15 26.21 -3.56
N ASN A 32 24.00 26.19 -2.54
CA ASN A 32 25.42 26.50 -2.70
C ASN A 32 26.30 25.25 -2.83
N LEU A 33 25.85 24.11 -2.31
CA LEU A 33 26.58 22.84 -2.44
C LEU A 33 26.39 22.23 -3.82
N SER A 34 27.44 21.80 -4.49
CA SER A 34 27.35 21.03 -5.73
C SER A 34 26.82 19.61 -5.48
N ASP A 35 26.37 18.92 -6.54
CA ASP A 35 25.96 17.51 -6.42
C ASP A 35 27.13 16.60 -6.02
N GLU A 36 28.34 16.91 -6.51
CA GLU A 36 29.57 16.19 -6.17
C GLU A 36 29.92 16.35 -4.68
N GLN A 37 29.87 17.58 -4.16
CA GLN A 37 30.08 17.84 -2.73
C GLN A 37 29.06 17.10 -1.86
N LEU A 38 27.79 17.10 -2.26
CA LEU A 38 26.74 16.37 -1.54
C LEU A 38 26.97 14.85 -1.60
N PHE A 39 27.39 14.34 -2.76
CA PHE A 39 27.71 12.93 -2.91
C PHE A 39 28.85 12.52 -1.98
N ASP A 40 29.95 13.28 -1.96
CA ASP A 40 31.11 13.00 -1.09
C ASP A 40 30.73 13.06 0.39
N ILE A 41 29.94 14.06 0.78
CA ILE A 41 29.44 14.18 2.16
C ILE A 41 28.56 12.98 2.51
N PHE A 42 27.61 12.60 1.65
CA PHE A 42 26.75 11.45 1.91
C PHE A 42 27.51 10.14 1.89
N ASP A 43 28.48 9.95 1.00
CA ASP A 43 29.28 8.73 0.98
C ASP A 43 30.08 8.59 2.27
N SER A 44 30.74 9.68 2.70
CA SER A 44 31.43 9.75 3.98
C SER A 44 30.49 9.45 5.15
N LEU A 45 29.33 10.11 5.20
CA LEU A 45 28.35 9.96 6.28
C LEU A 45 27.73 8.57 6.31
N THR A 46 27.44 7.96 5.17
CA THR A 46 26.66 6.72 5.10
C THR A 46 27.51 5.45 5.08
N SER A 47 28.83 5.56 4.87
CA SER A 47 29.76 4.42 4.75
C SER A 47 29.72 3.44 5.93
N ASP A 48 29.52 3.94 7.14
CA ASP A 48 29.50 3.15 8.37
C ASP A 48 28.27 3.43 9.24
N LEU A 49 27.19 3.99 8.68
CA LEU A 49 25.93 4.20 9.38
C LEU A 49 24.99 3.01 9.23
N HIS A 50 24.32 2.67 10.32
CA HIS A 50 23.25 1.69 10.32
C HIS A 50 21.92 2.38 10.08
N PHE A 51 21.41 2.25 8.86
CA PHE A 51 20.05 2.66 8.52
C PHE A 51 19.06 1.62 9.03
N LEU A 52 18.01 2.08 9.72
CA LEU A 52 16.84 1.26 9.96
C LEU A 52 16.28 0.82 8.60
N SER A 53 16.16 -0.48 8.41
CA SER A 53 15.72 -1.06 7.15
C SER A 53 14.74 -2.18 7.40
N THR A 54 13.87 -2.44 6.45
CA THR A 54 12.91 -3.55 6.51
C THR A 54 12.77 -4.21 5.15
N TYR A 55 12.20 -5.41 5.13
CA TYR A 55 11.85 -6.10 3.91
C TYR A 55 10.33 -6.10 3.74
N TYR A 56 9.86 -5.65 2.59
CA TYR A 56 8.47 -5.81 2.19
C TYR A 56 8.30 -7.05 1.30
N THR A 57 7.27 -7.83 1.58
CA THR A 57 6.85 -9.00 0.81
C THR A 57 5.49 -8.72 0.14
N GLN A 58 4.93 -9.71 -0.55
CA GLN A 58 3.60 -9.63 -1.17
C GLN A 58 2.45 -9.23 -0.22
N GLU A 59 2.65 -9.34 1.10
CA GLU A 59 1.67 -8.92 2.11
C GLU A 59 1.56 -7.40 2.23
N ARG A 60 2.54 -6.66 1.70
CA ARG A 60 2.57 -5.19 1.76
C ARG A 60 2.10 -4.58 0.45
N ALA A 61 0.92 -3.96 0.49
CA ALA A 61 0.41 -3.11 -0.57
C ALA A 61 1.00 -1.68 -0.52
N PHE A 62 1.23 -1.13 -1.71
CA PHE A 62 1.57 0.26 -1.98
C PHE A 62 0.54 0.85 -2.93
N TYR A 63 0.02 2.02 -2.59
CA TYR A 63 -1.06 2.67 -3.31
C TYR A 63 -0.53 3.84 -4.11
N ARG A 64 -1.00 4.01 -5.34
CA ARG A 64 -0.68 5.19 -6.15
C ARG A 64 -1.95 5.67 -6.83
N CYS A 65 -2.26 6.94 -6.64
CA CYS A 65 -3.43 7.58 -7.24
C CYS A 65 -3.02 8.42 -8.45
N ARG A 66 -3.89 8.46 -9.46
CA ARG A 66 -3.80 9.39 -10.59
C ARG A 66 -5.19 9.90 -10.95
N GLU A 67 -5.29 11.18 -11.23
CA GLU A 67 -6.55 11.78 -11.70
C GLU A 67 -6.95 11.22 -13.06
N ILE A 68 -8.25 10.94 -13.20
CA ILE A 68 -8.86 10.54 -14.47
C ILE A 68 -9.45 11.80 -15.09
N THR A 69 -8.84 12.29 -16.16
CA THR A 69 -9.32 13.48 -16.88
C THR A 69 -10.31 13.12 -17.98
N ASN A 70 -10.14 11.97 -18.64
CA ASN A 70 -10.97 11.53 -19.75
C ASN A 70 -11.46 10.09 -19.50
N GLU A 71 -10.57 9.13 -19.70
CA GLU A 71 -10.84 7.70 -19.59
C GLU A 71 -9.94 7.07 -18.54
N ARG A 72 -10.43 5.99 -17.94
CA ARG A 72 -9.64 5.15 -17.04
C ARG A 72 -8.43 4.58 -17.78
N PHE A 73 -7.32 4.48 -17.07
CA PHE A 73 -6.08 3.93 -17.61
C PHE A 73 -6.27 2.45 -17.95
N SER A 74 -5.77 2.07 -19.13
CA SER A 74 -5.84 0.70 -19.65
C SER A 74 -4.50 -0.02 -19.57
N LYS A 75 -3.43 0.68 -19.19
CA LYS A 75 -2.09 0.13 -19.05
C LYS A 75 -1.47 0.37 -17.68
N VAL A 76 -0.69 -0.60 -17.19
CA VAL A 76 0.07 -0.49 -15.93
C VAL A 76 1.03 0.70 -15.95
N SER A 77 1.74 0.89 -17.05
CA SER A 77 2.66 2.02 -17.27
C SER A 77 2.01 3.41 -17.20
N GLU A 78 0.68 3.51 -17.42
CA GLU A 78 -0.04 4.78 -17.29
C GLU A 78 -0.27 5.16 -15.82
N ILE A 79 -0.42 4.17 -14.93
CA ILE A 79 -0.66 4.40 -13.50
C ILE A 79 0.63 4.39 -12.67
N ALA A 80 1.60 3.54 -13.01
CA ALA A 80 2.87 3.35 -12.32
C ALA A 80 3.84 4.55 -12.46
N ASN A 81 5.16 4.31 -12.61
CA ASN A 81 6.16 5.35 -12.80
C ASN A 81 6.19 5.88 -14.25
N LYS A 82 6.41 7.19 -14.41
CA LYS A 82 6.59 7.80 -15.75
C LYS A 82 7.93 7.35 -16.33
N PRO A 83 8.03 6.98 -17.62
CA PRO A 83 9.32 6.70 -18.26
C PRO A 83 10.32 7.85 -18.10
N ALA A 84 11.60 7.54 -17.92
CA ALA A 84 12.67 8.52 -17.65
C ALA A 84 12.62 9.76 -18.55
N LYS A 85 12.48 9.59 -19.87
CA LYS A 85 12.40 10.71 -20.84
C LYS A 85 11.27 11.73 -20.56
N TYR A 86 10.22 11.34 -19.82
CA TYR A 86 9.08 12.19 -19.49
C TYR A 86 9.12 12.72 -18.05
N VAL A 87 10.18 12.44 -17.30
CA VAL A 87 10.40 13.02 -15.97
C VAL A 87 11.10 14.36 -16.14
N LEU A 88 10.30 15.42 -16.25
CA LEU A 88 10.77 16.79 -16.51
C LEU A 88 10.94 17.64 -15.24
N SER A 89 10.69 17.06 -14.06
CA SER A 89 10.78 17.74 -12.78
C SER A 89 11.46 16.84 -11.74
N GLU A 90 12.16 17.47 -10.81
CA GLU A 90 12.71 16.80 -9.65
C GLU A 90 11.60 16.46 -8.64
N GLY A 91 11.75 15.32 -7.99
CA GLY A 91 10.97 14.93 -6.81
C GLY A 91 11.88 14.74 -5.62
N ARG A 92 11.41 14.11 -4.54
CA ARG A 92 12.24 13.85 -3.35
C ARG A 92 13.37 12.85 -3.61
N CYS A 93 13.10 11.87 -4.47
CA CYS A 93 13.95 10.72 -4.71
C CYS A 93 14.39 10.62 -6.17
N ASN A 94 14.19 11.65 -6.99
CA ASN A 94 14.55 11.62 -8.40
C ASN A 94 15.00 12.99 -8.92
N LYS A 95 16.04 12.97 -9.76
CA LYS A 95 16.39 14.10 -10.63
C LYS A 95 15.55 14.08 -11.91
N ILE A 96 15.68 15.13 -12.72
CA ILE A 96 15.16 15.15 -14.10
C ILE A 96 15.74 13.94 -14.85
N HIS A 97 14.91 13.31 -15.68
CA HIS A 97 15.22 12.08 -16.42
C HIS A 97 15.51 10.83 -15.57
N GLN A 98 15.21 10.85 -14.27
CA GLN A 98 15.28 9.65 -13.44
C GLN A 98 13.89 9.17 -13.09
N SER A 99 13.53 7.97 -13.54
CA SER A 99 12.25 7.37 -13.19
C SER A 99 12.30 6.67 -11.85
N VAL A 100 11.31 6.98 -11.01
CA VAL A 100 11.11 6.38 -9.70
C VAL A 100 9.62 6.09 -9.55
N PHE A 101 9.30 4.91 -9.03
CA PHE A 101 7.96 4.62 -8.56
C PHE A 101 7.74 5.28 -7.22
N TYR A 102 6.71 6.12 -7.13
CA TYR A 102 6.21 6.68 -5.88
C TYR A 102 4.88 6.04 -5.52
N GLY A 103 4.73 5.58 -4.30
CA GLY A 103 3.46 5.12 -3.75
C GLY A 103 3.34 5.48 -2.27
N SER A 104 2.20 5.16 -1.69
CA SER A 104 1.86 5.39 -0.29
C SER A 104 1.40 4.11 0.39
N PHE A 105 1.36 4.13 1.72
CA PHE A 105 1.04 2.94 2.51
C PHE A 105 -0.46 2.69 2.66
N ASN A 106 -1.29 3.68 2.31
CA ASN A 106 -2.75 3.62 2.26
C ASN A 106 -3.26 4.54 1.14
N VAL A 107 -4.56 4.48 0.86
CA VAL A 107 -5.21 5.21 -0.24
C VAL A 107 -5.30 6.70 0.09
N GLU A 108 -5.58 7.02 1.34
CA GLU A 108 -5.79 8.38 1.84
C GLU A 108 -4.53 9.23 1.67
N THR A 109 -3.37 8.71 2.08
CA THR A 109 -2.07 9.35 1.83
C THR A 109 -1.78 9.46 0.33
N ALA A 110 -2.15 8.46 -0.48
CA ALA A 110 -1.96 8.54 -1.93
C ALA A 110 -2.84 9.63 -2.58
N LEU A 111 -4.04 9.87 -2.05
CA LEU A 111 -4.94 10.96 -2.45
C LEU A 111 -4.40 12.32 -1.99
N ASP A 112 -3.87 12.43 -0.77
CA ASP A 112 -3.22 13.64 -0.26
C ASP A 112 -2.01 14.06 -1.11
N GLU A 113 -1.15 13.10 -1.47
CA GLU A 113 0.06 13.37 -2.26
C GLU A 113 -0.26 13.98 -3.64
N ILE A 114 -1.44 13.70 -4.20
CA ILE A 114 -1.90 14.30 -5.45
C ILE A 114 -2.86 15.48 -5.24
N SER A 115 -3.06 15.92 -3.99
CA SER A 115 -4.00 16.97 -3.63
C SER A 115 -5.41 16.72 -4.19
N ALA A 116 -5.95 15.52 -3.95
CA ALA A 116 -7.24 15.12 -4.50
C ALA A 116 -8.37 16.12 -4.15
N GLN A 117 -9.22 16.43 -5.12
CA GLN A 117 -10.28 17.43 -5.03
C GLN A 117 -11.66 16.77 -4.97
N SER A 118 -12.56 17.33 -4.17
CA SER A 118 -13.97 16.93 -4.12
C SER A 118 -14.60 17.02 -5.52
N GLY A 119 -15.44 16.04 -5.85
CA GLY A 119 -16.10 15.90 -7.15
C GLY A 119 -15.25 15.24 -8.25
N SER A 120 -13.93 15.11 -8.04
CA SER A 120 -13.02 14.51 -9.03
C SER A 120 -12.94 12.99 -8.90
N THR A 121 -12.54 12.34 -9.99
CA THR A 121 -12.37 10.88 -10.04
C THR A 121 -10.90 10.53 -10.19
N TYR A 122 -10.44 9.56 -9.41
CA TYR A 122 -9.06 9.11 -9.39
C TYR A 122 -9.00 7.61 -9.62
N GLN A 123 -8.00 7.16 -10.36
CA GLN A 123 -7.66 5.75 -10.44
C GLN A 123 -6.61 5.42 -9.38
N VAL A 124 -6.90 4.43 -8.55
CA VAL A 124 -6.01 3.89 -7.52
C VAL A 124 -5.40 2.61 -8.04
N GLY A 125 -4.07 2.53 -8.04
CA GLY A 125 -3.32 1.32 -8.34
C GLY A 125 -2.77 0.72 -7.07
N VAL A 126 -2.99 -0.59 -6.90
CA VAL A 126 -2.51 -1.36 -5.75
C VAL A 126 -1.33 -2.22 -6.19
N PHE A 127 -0.14 -1.86 -5.74
CA PHE A 127 1.11 -2.53 -6.09
C PHE A 127 1.63 -3.35 -4.93
N GLN A 128 2.22 -4.50 -5.21
CA GLN A 128 2.85 -5.35 -4.21
C GLN A 128 4.16 -5.92 -4.78
N PRO A 129 5.13 -6.29 -3.92
CA PRO A 129 6.19 -7.21 -4.32
C PRO A 129 5.61 -8.49 -4.92
N ARG A 130 6.26 -9.02 -5.97
CA ARG A 130 5.93 -10.29 -6.60
C ARG A 130 6.24 -11.44 -5.66
N ASP A 131 5.59 -12.57 -5.89
CA ASP A 131 5.81 -13.77 -5.08
C ASP A 131 7.29 -14.19 -5.13
N GLY A 132 7.85 -14.51 -3.95
CA GLY A 132 9.26 -14.86 -3.80
C GLY A 132 10.23 -13.67 -3.78
N TYR A 133 9.78 -12.44 -4.05
CA TYR A 133 10.62 -11.25 -3.93
C TYR A 133 10.47 -10.58 -2.56
N ARG A 134 11.60 -10.09 -2.04
CA ARG A 134 11.66 -9.25 -0.85
C ARG A 134 12.27 -7.91 -1.24
N LEU A 135 11.51 -6.84 -1.05
CA LEU A 135 11.96 -5.48 -1.34
C LEU A 135 12.63 -4.90 -0.09
N LEU A 136 13.96 -4.73 -0.14
CA LEU A 136 14.68 -4.03 0.93
C LEU A 136 14.36 -2.54 0.85
N SER A 137 13.93 -1.95 1.97
CA SER A 137 13.64 -0.53 2.11
C SER A 137 14.40 0.10 3.26
N THR A 138 15.07 1.23 3.00
CA THR A 138 15.61 2.11 4.03
C THR A 138 14.49 2.97 4.60
N LEU A 139 14.36 3.01 5.92
CA LEU A 139 13.33 3.75 6.63
C LEU A 139 13.90 5.10 7.09
N ILE A 140 13.29 6.19 6.64
CA ILE A 140 13.64 7.56 7.03
C ILE A 140 12.62 8.07 8.05
N GLY A 141 13.07 8.58 9.19
CA GLY A 141 12.22 9.25 10.18
C GLY A 141 11.52 8.34 11.17
N ILE A 142 11.76 7.02 11.09
CA ILE A 142 11.29 6.07 12.10
C ILE A 142 11.96 6.35 13.45
N SER A 143 13.24 6.77 13.46
CA SER A 143 13.92 7.06 14.72
C SER A 143 13.23 8.20 15.47
N GLU A 144 12.72 9.20 14.73
CA GLU A 144 12.02 10.34 15.30
C GLU A 144 10.64 9.93 15.82
N GLN A 145 9.91 9.12 15.05
CA GLN A 145 8.62 8.59 15.47
C GLN A 145 8.76 7.76 16.76
N LEU A 146 9.75 6.87 16.82
CA LEU A 146 10.03 6.07 18.01
C LEU A 146 10.38 6.95 19.20
N TYR A 147 11.24 7.95 19.02
CA TYR A 147 11.58 8.90 20.08
C TYR A 147 10.36 9.69 20.59
N ASN A 148 9.46 10.09 19.71
CA ASN A 148 8.24 10.81 20.10
C ASN A 148 7.26 9.91 20.86
N LEU A 149 7.10 8.64 20.43
CA LEU A 149 6.30 7.64 21.15
C LEU A 149 6.89 7.29 22.52
N GLU A 150 8.22 7.32 22.66
CA GLU A 150 8.92 7.07 23.92
C GLU A 150 8.73 8.21 24.92
N ASN A 151 8.75 9.46 24.47
CA ASN A 151 8.56 10.64 25.32
C ASN A 151 7.10 10.99 25.58
N ASN A 152 6.17 10.47 24.78
CA ASN A 152 4.74 10.44 25.04
C ASN A 152 4.24 9.00 25.07
N PRO A 153 4.63 8.20 26.09
CA PRO A 153 4.25 6.81 26.16
C PRO A 153 2.74 6.71 26.28
N LEU A 154 2.07 6.36 25.18
CA LEU A 154 0.79 5.69 25.28
C LEU A 154 1.00 4.47 26.19
N PRO A 155 0.09 4.18 27.13
CA PRO A 155 0.31 3.23 28.24
C PRO A 155 0.57 1.75 27.87
N PHE A 156 0.85 1.43 26.60
CA PHE A 156 0.84 0.07 26.07
C PHE A 156 2.05 -0.33 25.19
N THR A 157 3.20 0.38 25.24
CA THR A 157 4.37 -0.04 24.43
C THR A 157 5.65 -0.25 25.23
N ASN A 158 6.36 -1.34 24.93
CA ASN A 158 7.69 -1.69 25.45
C ASN A 158 8.82 -0.78 24.90
N SER A 159 8.51 0.47 24.56
CA SER A 159 9.40 1.43 23.89
C SER A 159 10.62 1.84 24.74
N GLN A 160 10.54 1.67 26.07
CA GLN A 160 11.62 2.04 27.00
C GLN A 160 12.93 1.26 26.81
N ILE A 161 12.89 0.05 26.24
CA ILE A 161 14.10 -0.77 26.01
C ILE A 161 14.93 -0.18 24.87
N TYR A 162 14.28 0.22 23.77
CA TYR A 162 14.94 0.86 22.64
C TYR A 162 15.62 2.18 23.04
N HIS A 163 14.98 3.02 23.86
CA HIS A 163 15.56 4.28 24.32
C HIS A 163 16.90 4.11 25.09
N ARG A 164 16.99 3.09 25.96
CA ARG A 164 18.18 2.87 26.81
C ARG A 164 19.39 2.43 25.98
N GLU A 165 19.19 1.55 25.02
CA GLU A 165 20.26 1.05 24.15
C GLU A 165 20.72 2.12 23.15
N PHE A 166 19.80 2.91 22.60
CA PHE A 166 20.15 3.97 21.65
C PHE A 166 20.91 5.14 22.28
N ASN A 167 20.59 5.52 23.52
CA ASN A 167 21.25 6.66 24.17
C ASN A 167 22.62 6.32 24.77
N SER A 168 22.85 5.06 25.12
CA SER A 168 24.12 4.60 25.70
C SER A 168 25.20 4.33 24.65
N ASN A 169 24.83 4.21 23.37
CA ASN A 169 25.76 3.91 22.29
C ASN A 169 25.88 5.08 21.29
N MET A 170 27.10 5.63 21.17
CA MET A 170 27.39 6.78 20.28
C MET A 170 27.09 6.50 18.81
N HIS A 171 27.27 5.26 18.36
CA HIS A 171 26.97 4.86 16.99
C HIS A 171 25.48 5.04 16.65
N TYR A 172 24.59 4.64 17.56
CA TYR A 172 23.15 4.80 17.40
C TYR A 172 22.72 6.27 17.50
N ARG A 173 23.35 7.05 18.39
CA ARG A 173 23.13 8.50 18.46
C ARG A 173 23.52 9.20 17.17
N ARG A 174 24.64 8.81 16.55
CA ARG A 174 25.10 9.33 15.26
C ARG A 174 24.11 8.99 14.14
N SER A 175 23.66 7.74 14.07
CA SER A 175 22.66 7.28 13.10
C SER A 175 21.35 8.04 13.25
N ARG A 176 20.88 8.24 14.48
CA ARG A 176 19.67 9.02 14.78
C ARG A 176 19.81 10.49 14.39
N LEU A 177 20.95 11.12 14.71
CA LEU A 177 21.22 12.51 14.31
C LEU A 177 21.12 12.69 12.80
N PHE A 178 21.73 11.76 12.04
CA PHE A 178 21.67 11.79 10.59
C PHE A 178 20.26 11.51 10.05
N ASP A 179 19.55 10.52 10.60
CA ASP A 179 18.16 10.22 10.24
C ASP A 179 17.24 11.44 10.46
N TYR A 180 17.40 12.15 11.59
CA TYR A 180 16.63 13.37 11.88
C TYR A 180 16.89 14.46 10.85
N PHE A 181 18.17 14.69 10.53
CA PHE A 181 18.56 15.66 9.52
C PHE A 181 17.92 15.34 8.16
N ILE A 182 18.01 14.09 7.69
CA ILE A 182 17.41 13.69 6.43
C ILE A 182 15.87 13.78 6.48
N THR A 183 15.25 13.38 7.59
CA THR A 183 13.81 13.45 7.80
C THR A 183 13.28 14.88 7.68
N GLU A 184 14.00 15.87 8.23
CA GLU A 184 13.68 17.30 8.09
C GLU A 184 13.55 17.69 6.61
N HIS A 185 14.50 17.28 5.77
CA HIS A 185 14.46 17.56 4.33
C HIS A 185 13.35 16.76 3.61
N PHE A 186 13.08 15.53 4.02
CA PHE A 186 11.96 14.74 3.49
C PHE A 186 10.59 15.28 3.88
N ARG A 187 10.48 16.02 4.99
CA ARG A 187 9.23 16.69 5.42
C ARG A 187 9.07 18.11 4.89
N LYS A 188 10.16 18.75 4.46
CA LYS A 188 10.13 20.12 3.96
C LYS A 188 9.24 20.25 2.72
N ARG A 189 8.24 21.14 2.76
CA ARG A 189 7.46 21.52 1.57
C ARG A 189 8.38 22.24 0.58
N ALA A 190 8.49 21.71 -0.64
CA ALA A 190 9.29 22.32 -1.68
C ALA A 190 8.51 23.44 -2.36
N SER A 191 9.08 24.65 -2.40
CA SER A 191 8.56 25.76 -3.20
C SER A 191 9.44 26.04 -4.42
N ARG A 192 10.62 25.43 -4.49
CA ARG A 192 11.62 25.62 -5.55
C ARG A 192 12.34 24.29 -5.84
N PRO A 193 12.79 24.05 -7.09
CA PRO A 193 13.42 22.77 -7.46
C PRO A 193 14.60 22.37 -6.58
N TYR A 194 15.48 23.33 -6.25
CA TYR A 194 16.67 23.06 -5.43
C TYR A 194 16.35 22.56 -4.01
N HIS A 195 15.10 22.68 -3.53
CA HIS A 195 14.71 22.09 -2.23
C HIS A 195 14.83 20.57 -2.20
N TYR A 196 14.86 19.92 -3.36
CA TYR A 196 15.04 18.48 -3.45
C TYR A 196 16.50 18.05 -3.57
N LYS A 197 17.47 18.98 -3.62
CA LYS A 197 18.86 18.64 -3.92
C LYS A 197 19.46 17.67 -2.89
N ILE A 198 19.22 17.91 -1.60
CA ILE A 198 19.68 17.05 -0.51
C ILE A 198 19.00 15.69 -0.57
N THR A 199 17.66 15.65 -0.67
CA THR A 199 16.92 14.37 -0.71
C THR A 199 17.24 13.56 -1.95
N ASN A 200 17.48 14.21 -3.09
CA ASN A 200 17.85 13.55 -4.35
C ASN A 200 19.22 12.89 -4.27
N ASN A 201 20.25 13.63 -3.86
CA ASN A 201 21.60 13.08 -3.75
C ASN A 201 21.67 11.99 -2.67
N PHE A 202 20.96 12.16 -1.54
CA PHE A 202 20.83 11.11 -0.54
C PHE A 202 20.14 9.86 -1.12
N SER A 203 18.99 10.02 -1.80
CA SER A 203 18.25 8.91 -2.37
C SER A 203 19.06 8.15 -3.42
N GLN A 204 19.86 8.85 -4.23
CA GLN A 204 20.78 8.22 -5.18
C GLN A 204 21.84 7.38 -4.47
N ARG A 205 22.43 7.87 -3.37
CA ARG A 205 23.34 7.06 -2.56
C ARG A 205 22.64 5.80 -2.06
N ILE A 206 21.43 5.92 -1.50
CA ILE A 206 20.67 4.74 -1.04
C ILE A 206 20.42 3.75 -2.17
N PHE A 207 19.86 4.20 -3.30
CA PHE A 207 19.52 3.33 -4.44
C PHE A 207 20.72 2.64 -5.08
N ASN A 208 21.91 3.27 -5.05
CA ASN A 208 23.09 2.74 -5.69
C ASN A 208 23.84 1.70 -4.85
N SER A 209 23.61 1.65 -3.53
CA SER A 209 24.55 0.95 -2.64
C SER A 209 23.98 0.37 -1.35
N ILE A 210 22.80 0.80 -0.91
CA ILE A 210 22.25 0.38 0.40
C ILE A 210 20.95 -0.39 0.23
N SER A 211 20.00 0.16 -0.51
CA SER A 211 18.63 -0.36 -0.55
C SER A 211 17.97 -0.16 -1.90
N GLN A 212 16.95 -0.96 -2.18
CA GLN A 212 16.18 -0.92 -3.42
C GLN A 212 15.05 0.11 -3.37
N SER A 213 14.56 0.40 -2.16
CA SER A 213 13.54 1.40 -1.90
C SER A 213 13.86 2.26 -0.69
N ILE A 214 13.11 3.36 -0.57
CA ILE A 214 13.14 4.30 0.54
C ILE A 214 11.70 4.47 1.03
N THR A 215 11.45 4.20 2.30
CA THR A 215 10.21 4.52 2.99
C THR A 215 10.40 5.82 3.77
N TYR A 216 9.52 6.80 3.58
CA TYR A 216 9.69 8.14 4.15
C TYR A 216 8.34 8.75 4.52
N PRO A 217 8.30 9.70 5.48
CA PRO A 217 7.04 10.32 5.92
C PRO A 217 6.41 11.16 4.80
N SER A 218 5.09 11.16 4.76
CA SER A 218 4.33 12.08 3.90
C SER A 218 4.43 13.52 4.42
N VAL A 219 4.35 14.46 3.48
CA VAL A 219 4.35 15.91 3.77
C VAL A 219 2.94 16.47 3.73
N GLN A 220 2.04 15.79 3.02
CA GLN A 220 0.65 16.18 2.89
C GLN A 220 -0.22 15.53 3.98
N ASN A 221 0.16 14.34 4.45
CA ASN A 221 -0.56 13.57 5.45
C ASN A 221 0.31 13.35 6.70
N ASP A 222 -0.04 13.97 7.83
CA ASP A 222 0.67 13.76 9.08
C ASP A 222 0.43 12.34 9.61
N GLY A 223 1.50 11.57 9.77
CA GLY A 223 1.43 10.13 10.08
C GLY A 223 1.33 9.21 8.84
N GLY A 224 1.11 9.77 7.66
CA GLY A 224 1.18 9.04 6.39
C GLY A 224 2.61 8.64 6.02
N TRP A 225 2.75 7.52 5.32
CA TRP A 225 4.03 7.00 4.84
C TRP A 225 4.01 6.77 3.34
N ASN A 226 5.11 7.13 2.70
CA ASN A 226 5.36 6.94 1.28
C ASN A 226 6.50 5.96 1.05
N ILE A 227 6.56 5.42 -0.16
CA ILE A 227 7.66 4.62 -0.68
C ILE A 227 8.13 5.15 -2.02
N ALA A 228 9.44 5.22 -2.20
CA ALA A 228 10.10 5.43 -3.47
C ALA A 228 10.90 4.17 -3.83
N ILE A 229 10.70 3.64 -5.04
CA ILE A 229 11.40 2.44 -5.56
C ILE A 229 12.07 2.83 -6.87
N ASN A 230 13.35 2.51 -7.04
CA ASN A 230 14.02 2.78 -8.31
C ASN A 230 13.32 2.01 -9.45
N GLU A 231 13.32 2.57 -10.67
CA GLU A 231 12.55 2.00 -11.80
C GLU A 231 12.94 0.54 -12.09
N ASN A 232 14.25 0.26 -12.12
CA ASN A 232 14.75 -1.07 -12.43
C ASN A 232 14.26 -2.10 -11.40
N THR A 233 14.39 -1.84 -10.09
CA THR A 233 13.88 -2.76 -9.07
C THR A 233 12.38 -2.89 -9.18
N PHE A 234 11.64 -1.77 -9.25
CA PHE A 234 10.18 -1.80 -9.32
C PHE A 234 9.66 -2.71 -10.45
N ARG A 235 10.23 -2.59 -11.66
CA ARG A 235 9.82 -3.41 -12.81
C ARG A 235 10.02 -4.91 -12.58
N HIS A 236 11.10 -5.29 -11.90
CA HIS A 236 11.45 -6.69 -11.67
C HIS A 236 10.78 -7.29 -10.43
N THR A 237 10.59 -6.49 -9.38
CA THR A 237 10.19 -7.00 -8.07
C THR A 237 8.75 -6.69 -7.72
N CYS A 238 8.09 -5.77 -8.40
CA CYS A 238 6.71 -5.37 -8.08
C CYS A 238 5.76 -5.68 -9.23
N ARG A 239 4.47 -5.80 -8.89
CA ARG A 239 3.36 -5.94 -9.84
C ARG A 239 2.18 -5.08 -9.41
N LEU A 240 1.40 -4.59 -10.36
CA LEU A 240 0.05 -4.12 -10.10
C LEU A 240 -0.82 -5.36 -9.82
N THR A 241 -1.51 -5.38 -8.70
CA THR A 241 -2.34 -6.50 -8.24
C THR A 241 -3.82 -6.24 -8.45
N SER A 242 -4.24 -4.99 -8.28
CA SER A 242 -5.57 -4.52 -8.61
C SER A 242 -5.54 -3.03 -8.92
N THR A 243 -6.57 -2.56 -9.60
CA THR A 243 -6.83 -1.13 -9.72
C THR A 243 -8.33 -0.87 -9.71
N TYR A 244 -8.72 0.29 -9.21
CA TYR A 244 -10.10 0.70 -9.12
C TYR A 244 -10.19 2.22 -9.24
N THR A 245 -11.38 2.73 -9.48
CA THR A 245 -11.60 4.17 -9.57
C THR A 245 -12.43 4.63 -8.37
N VAL A 246 -12.03 5.74 -7.77
CA VAL A 246 -12.73 6.37 -6.66
C VAL A 246 -13.21 7.74 -7.09
N LYS A 247 -14.45 8.07 -6.74
CA LYS A 247 -14.98 9.43 -6.81
C LYS A 247 -14.87 10.05 -5.43
N VAL A 248 -14.08 11.10 -5.29
CA VAL A 248 -13.95 11.81 -4.03
C VAL A 248 -15.19 12.67 -3.86
N GLU A 249 -16.00 12.37 -2.85
CA GLU A 249 -17.22 13.12 -2.55
C GLU A 249 -16.89 14.36 -1.73
N ARG A 250 -16.00 14.20 -0.74
CA ARG A 250 -15.57 15.27 0.15
C ARG A 250 -14.12 15.07 0.61
N CYS A 251 -13.31 16.11 0.45
CA CYS A 251 -12.05 16.26 1.18
C CYS A 251 -12.35 16.91 2.55
N ILE A 252 -12.17 16.16 3.64
CA ILE A 252 -12.43 16.63 5.01
C ILE A 252 -11.22 17.44 5.53
N GLY A 253 -10.04 17.21 4.96
CA GLY A 253 -8.77 17.68 5.48
C GLY A 253 -8.15 16.66 6.44
N TYR A 254 -6.95 16.96 6.95
CA TYR A 254 -6.21 16.08 7.87
C TYR A 254 -5.96 14.66 7.32
N GLY A 255 -5.88 14.53 6.00
CA GLY A 255 -5.75 13.26 5.32
C GLY A 255 -6.97 12.35 5.39
N MET A 256 -8.16 12.92 5.61
CA MET A 256 -9.43 12.19 5.61
C MET A 256 -10.27 12.55 4.37
N TYR A 257 -10.84 11.51 3.75
CA TYR A 257 -11.64 11.62 2.53
C TYR A 257 -12.89 10.77 2.66
N ASP A 258 -14.02 11.32 2.21
CA ASP A 258 -15.18 10.52 1.83
C ASP A 258 -15.08 10.26 0.33
N TYR A 259 -15.04 8.99 -0.06
CA TYR A 259 -15.01 8.59 -1.45
C TYR A 259 -15.83 7.31 -1.68
N ALA A 260 -16.44 7.23 -2.85
CA ALA A 260 -17.11 6.03 -3.34
C ALA A 260 -16.24 5.34 -4.37
N VAL A 261 -16.11 4.01 -4.29
CA VAL A 261 -15.51 3.23 -5.37
C VAL A 261 -16.54 3.07 -6.48
N VAL A 262 -16.20 3.49 -7.71
CA VAL A 262 -17.16 3.57 -8.83
C VAL A 262 -16.85 2.58 -9.96
N ASP A 263 -15.70 1.92 -9.91
CA ASP A 263 -15.30 0.92 -10.91
C ASP A 263 -14.10 0.10 -10.43
N HIS A 264 -13.94 -1.11 -10.95
CA HIS A 264 -12.84 -2.03 -10.62
C HIS A 264 -12.27 -2.73 -11.85
N SER A 265 -10.96 -2.99 -11.83
CA SER A 265 -10.34 -3.91 -12.77
C SER A 265 -10.85 -5.33 -12.52
N SER A 266 -11.18 -6.07 -13.57
CA SER A 266 -11.46 -7.50 -13.47
C SER A 266 -10.17 -8.31 -13.33
N HIS A 267 -9.15 -7.99 -14.11
CA HIS A 267 -7.85 -8.64 -14.07
C HIS A 267 -6.78 -7.81 -14.79
N ILE A 268 -5.51 -8.18 -14.58
CA ILE A 268 -4.34 -7.53 -15.19
C ILE A 268 -3.52 -8.61 -15.90
N VAL A 269 -3.22 -8.40 -17.18
CA VAL A 269 -2.40 -9.33 -17.98
C VAL A 269 -1.22 -8.58 -18.58
N GLY A 270 -0.04 -8.83 -18.03
CA GLY A 270 1.17 -8.11 -18.42
C GLY A 270 1.03 -6.61 -18.15
N GLU A 271 1.00 -5.81 -19.21
CA GLU A 271 0.78 -4.36 -19.12
C GLU A 271 -0.69 -3.96 -19.24
N ASP A 272 -1.59 -4.86 -19.67
CA ASP A 272 -2.99 -4.55 -19.93
C ASP A 272 -3.86 -4.66 -18.68
N ILE A 273 -4.70 -3.64 -18.48
CA ILE A 273 -5.70 -3.56 -17.41
C ILE A 273 -7.07 -3.81 -18.04
N TYR A 274 -7.69 -4.91 -17.66
CA TYR A 274 -9.05 -5.25 -18.06
C TYR A 274 -10.01 -4.83 -16.97
N TRP A 275 -11.06 -4.15 -17.38
CA TRP A 275 -12.05 -3.60 -16.46
C TRP A 275 -13.32 -4.42 -16.46
N ILE A 276 -14.05 -4.40 -15.35
CA ILE A 276 -15.39 -4.98 -15.31
C ILE A 276 -16.27 -4.17 -16.27
N PRO A 277 -16.97 -4.83 -17.22
CA PRO A 277 -17.92 -4.15 -18.09
C PRO A 277 -19.01 -3.49 -17.25
N LYS A 278 -19.31 -2.22 -17.52
CA LYS A 278 -20.49 -1.58 -16.94
C LYS A 278 -21.70 -2.18 -17.63
N ASN A 279 -22.43 -3.04 -16.96
CA ASN A 279 -23.70 -3.51 -17.48
C ASN A 279 -24.65 -2.31 -17.56
N GLU A 280 -25.32 -2.11 -18.69
CA GLU A 280 -26.37 -1.08 -18.85
C GLU A 280 -27.54 -1.25 -17.85
N ARG A 281 -27.58 -2.36 -17.10
CA ARG A 281 -28.66 -2.73 -16.18
C ARG A 281 -28.36 -2.52 -14.69
N GLY A 282 -27.22 -1.93 -14.32
CA GLY A 282 -26.91 -1.64 -12.91
C GLY A 282 -26.66 -2.90 -12.06
N THR A 283 -26.26 -4.01 -12.68
CA THR A 283 -25.78 -5.21 -11.99
C THR A 283 -24.37 -4.93 -11.45
N GLU A 284 -24.20 -4.96 -10.13
CA GLU A 284 -22.87 -4.91 -9.51
C GLU A 284 -22.29 -6.32 -9.45
N TYR A 285 -21.07 -6.47 -9.98
CA TYR A 285 -20.27 -7.66 -9.74
C TYR A 285 -19.34 -7.39 -8.57
N ILE A 286 -19.57 -8.06 -7.45
CA ILE A 286 -18.64 -8.02 -6.32
C ILE A 286 -17.60 -9.10 -6.60
N TRP A 287 -16.33 -8.72 -6.66
CA TRP A 287 -15.21 -9.66 -6.73
C TRP A 287 -14.59 -9.74 -5.35
N ASP A 288 -14.60 -10.95 -4.76
CA ASP A 288 -13.83 -11.23 -3.55
C ASP A 288 -12.55 -11.94 -3.97
N PHE A 289 -11.41 -11.44 -3.50
CA PHE A 289 -10.07 -11.71 -4.05
C PHE A 289 -9.61 -13.17 -3.88
N ASP A 290 -10.41 -14.03 -3.25
CA ASP A 290 -10.06 -15.42 -2.94
C ASP A 290 -10.96 -16.48 -3.61
N ARG A 291 -11.22 -16.36 -4.93
CA ARG A 291 -11.75 -17.43 -5.85
C ARG A 291 -13.24 -17.38 -6.23
N PHE A 292 -13.93 -16.26 -6.01
CA PHE A 292 -15.36 -16.15 -6.32
C PHE A 292 -15.71 -14.90 -7.12
N VAL A 293 -16.54 -15.07 -8.15
CA VAL A 293 -17.24 -13.97 -8.82
C VAL A 293 -18.69 -13.99 -8.35
N TYR A 294 -19.17 -12.88 -7.83
CA TYR A 294 -20.57 -12.70 -7.48
C TYR A 294 -21.22 -11.80 -8.54
N GLU A 295 -22.30 -12.27 -9.16
CA GLU A 295 -23.21 -11.43 -9.96
C GLU A 295 -24.46 -11.18 -9.12
N ILE A 296 -24.75 -9.92 -8.83
CA ILE A 296 -25.95 -9.52 -8.09
C ILE A 296 -26.87 -8.76 -9.03
N THR A 297 -27.95 -9.41 -9.47
CA THR A 297 -28.97 -8.77 -10.31
C THR A 297 -30.19 -8.40 -9.48
N LYS A 298 -30.54 -7.11 -9.46
CA LYS A 298 -31.79 -6.64 -8.86
C LYS A 298 -32.97 -6.88 -9.82
N LEU A 299 -33.97 -7.63 -9.37
CA LEU A 299 -35.20 -7.91 -10.10
C LEU A 299 -36.41 -7.44 -9.27
N GLY A 300 -36.78 -6.17 -9.44
CA GLY A 300 -37.83 -5.56 -8.64
C GLY A 300 -37.42 -5.42 -7.16
N LYS A 301 -38.11 -6.12 -6.26
CA LYS A 301 -37.78 -6.20 -4.82
C LYS A 301 -36.78 -7.31 -4.48
N THR A 302 -36.56 -8.25 -5.40
CA THR A 302 -35.72 -9.43 -5.16
C THR A 302 -34.31 -9.25 -5.73
N TYR A 303 -33.35 -9.97 -5.16
CA TYR A 303 -31.98 -10.04 -5.65
C TYR A 303 -31.66 -11.47 -6.09
N ASN A 304 -31.11 -11.62 -7.30
CA ASN A 304 -30.51 -12.86 -7.75
C ASN A 304 -29.01 -12.80 -7.51
N PHE A 305 -28.50 -13.78 -6.77
CA PHE A 305 -27.08 -13.99 -6.56
C PHE A 305 -26.63 -15.17 -7.41
N ARG A 306 -25.68 -14.94 -8.31
CA ARG A 306 -24.94 -16.01 -8.98
C ARG A 306 -23.52 -15.99 -8.49
N VAL A 307 -23.04 -17.14 -8.02
CA VAL A 307 -21.68 -17.30 -7.50
C VAL A 307 -20.94 -18.24 -8.43
N GLU A 308 -19.89 -17.76 -9.09
CA GLU A 308 -19.00 -18.59 -9.90
C GLU A 308 -17.70 -18.85 -9.15
N LEU A 309 -17.42 -20.13 -8.91
CA LEU A 309 -16.15 -20.58 -8.32
C LEU A 309 -15.12 -20.75 -9.43
N LEU A 310 -14.07 -19.91 -9.43
CA LEU A 310 -12.97 -20.03 -10.37
C LEU A 310 -11.87 -20.91 -9.77
N LYS A 311 -11.62 -22.09 -10.36
CA LYS A 311 -10.56 -23.00 -9.91
C LYS A 311 -9.29 -22.76 -10.74
N SER A 312 -8.26 -22.18 -10.14
CA SER A 312 -6.92 -22.19 -10.74
C SER A 312 -6.30 -23.58 -10.59
N HIS A 313 -6.04 -24.26 -11.71
CA HIS A 313 -5.18 -25.44 -11.71
C HIS A 313 -3.76 -24.98 -12.06
N GLY A 314 -2.81 -25.20 -11.15
CA GLY A 314 -1.40 -24.88 -11.37
C GLY A 314 -0.68 -25.96 -12.19
N HIS A 315 0.09 -25.53 -13.21
CA HIS A 315 1.53 -25.78 -13.44
C HIS A 315 1.97 -25.22 -14.82
N TYR A 316 3.28 -25.01 -15.01
CA TYR A 316 3.97 -24.08 -15.92
C TYR A 316 4.24 -24.52 -17.39
N ILE A 317 4.38 -23.51 -18.29
CA ILE A 317 5.26 -23.30 -19.49
C ILE A 317 4.94 -23.90 -20.90
N ALA A 318 4.97 -22.96 -21.87
CA ALA A 318 5.41 -22.98 -23.28
C ALA A 318 4.55 -23.50 -24.44
N ASN A 319 4.61 -22.70 -25.52
CA ASN A 319 4.44 -23.04 -26.93
C ASN A 319 3.05 -23.50 -27.38
N GLY A 320 2.22 -22.50 -27.69
CA GLY A 320 1.29 -22.55 -28.82
C GLY A 320 0.39 -23.77 -28.86
N GLN A 321 -0.56 -23.90 -27.93
CA GLN A 321 -1.77 -24.68 -28.16
C GLN A 321 -2.99 -24.02 -27.52
N GLN A 322 -4.11 -24.28 -28.18
CA GLN A 322 -5.46 -23.76 -28.03
C GLN A 322 -5.96 -23.80 -26.58
N MET A 323 -6.56 -22.71 -26.09
CA MET A 323 -7.23 -22.70 -24.79
C MET A 323 -8.52 -23.52 -24.85
N GLU A 324 -8.57 -24.63 -24.10
CA GLU A 324 -9.80 -25.37 -23.86
C GLU A 324 -10.76 -24.60 -22.93
N LYS A 325 -12.06 -24.81 -23.15
CA LYS A 325 -13.18 -24.15 -22.46
C LYS A 325 -13.03 -24.14 -20.93
N LEU A 326 -13.31 -22.97 -20.33
CA LEU A 326 -13.69 -22.84 -18.92
C LEU A 326 -14.86 -23.80 -18.63
N GLN A 327 -14.67 -24.70 -17.67
CA GLN A 327 -15.70 -25.65 -17.23
C GLN A 327 -16.43 -25.08 -16.01
N VAL A 328 -17.73 -24.79 -16.16
CA VAL A 328 -18.60 -24.40 -15.05
C VAL A 328 -18.77 -25.61 -14.13
N LEU A 329 -18.18 -25.55 -12.93
CA LEU A 329 -18.19 -26.68 -11.99
C LEU A 329 -19.54 -26.85 -11.28
N LYS A 330 -20.30 -25.75 -11.10
CA LYS A 330 -21.63 -25.78 -10.51
C LYS A 330 -22.35 -24.45 -10.74
N GLU A 331 -23.57 -24.51 -11.27
CA GLU A 331 -24.49 -23.39 -11.32
C GLU A 331 -25.50 -23.58 -10.17
N THR A 332 -25.76 -22.55 -9.39
CA THR A 332 -26.78 -22.60 -8.35
C THR A 332 -27.54 -21.29 -8.36
N VAL A 333 -28.77 -21.34 -8.84
CA VAL A 333 -29.71 -20.22 -8.82
C VAL A 333 -30.58 -20.41 -7.58
N MET A 334 -30.47 -19.49 -6.61
CA MET A 334 -31.36 -19.50 -5.45
C MET A 334 -32.22 -18.24 -5.44
N PRO A 335 -33.55 -18.36 -5.45
CA PRO A 335 -34.41 -17.23 -5.12
C PRO A 335 -34.27 -16.93 -3.63
N ILE A 336 -33.90 -15.70 -3.29
CA ILE A 336 -33.83 -15.22 -1.91
C ILE A 336 -34.98 -14.23 -1.70
N ASP A 337 -35.83 -14.53 -0.72
CA ASP A 337 -36.82 -13.63 -0.15
C ASP A 337 -36.11 -12.67 0.82
N ASP A 338 -36.60 -11.43 0.92
CA ASP A 338 -35.94 -10.14 1.31
C ASP A 338 -35.07 -10.05 2.60
N LYS A 339 -34.61 -11.15 3.22
CA LYS A 339 -34.08 -11.17 4.61
C LYS A 339 -32.70 -11.79 4.85
N TYR A 340 -31.99 -12.31 3.85
CA TYR A 340 -30.75 -13.06 4.09
C TYR A 340 -29.63 -12.71 3.12
N GLY A 341 -28.47 -12.34 3.67
CA GLY A 341 -27.18 -12.32 2.96
C GLY A 341 -26.37 -13.57 3.29
N ILE A 342 -25.71 -14.17 2.28
CA ILE A 342 -24.89 -15.38 2.43
C ILE A 342 -23.43 -15.02 2.19
N HIS A 343 -22.53 -15.41 3.11
CA HIS A 343 -21.09 -15.41 2.89
C HIS A 343 -20.53 -16.82 3.09
N LYS A 344 -19.57 -17.24 2.24
CA LYS A 344 -18.80 -18.47 2.42
C LYS A 344 -17.38 -18.10 2.83
N LEU A 345 -16.92 -18.60 3.97
CA LEU A 345 -15.54 -18.45 4.43
C LEU A 345 -14.87 -19.82 4.47
N SER A 346 -13.64 -19.90 4.00
CA SER A 346 -12.82 -21.12 4.06
C SER A 346 -11.68 -20.94 5.05
N ARG A 347 -11.53 -21.87 5.99
CA ARG A 347 -10.30 -22.13 6.75
C ARG A 347 -10.02 -23.62 6.70
N ASP A 348 -8.74 -23.97 6.75
CA ASP A 348 -8.07 -25.18 6.21
C ASP A 348 -8.68 -26.57 6.40
N GLN A 349 -9.83 -26.77 7.07
CA GLN A 349 -10.48 -28.10 7.17
C GLN A 349 -12.03 -28.11 7.15
N TYR A 350 -12.72 -26.97 6.97
CA TYR A 350 -14.19 -26.93 6.91
C TYR A 350 -14.73 -25.85 5.96
N ASP A 351 -15.81 -26.19 5.24
CA ASP A 351 -16.66 -25.21 4.53
C ASP A 351 -17.67 -24.62 5.52
N TYR A 352 -17.59 -23.32 5.78
CA TYR A 352 -18.59 -22.61 6.60
C TYR A 352 -19.53 -21.82 5.70
N ILE A 353 -20.82 -21.87 5.99
CA ILE A 353 -21.80 -20.90 5.50
C ILE A 353 -22.14 -20.00 6.67
N SER A 354 -21.81 -18.71 6.57
CA SER A 354 -22.32 -17.71 7.50
C SER A 354 -23.51 -17.00 6.87
N CYS A 355 -24.65 -17.04 7.54
CA CYS A 355 -25.79 -16.20 7.19
C CYS A 355 -25.77 -14.99 8.12
N THR A 356 -25.69 -13.80 7.53
CA THR A 356 -25.84 -12.54 8.25
C THR A 356 -27.29 -12.11 8.13
N LEU A 357 -27.97 -11.96 9.26
CA LEU A 357 -29.32 -11.42 9.28
C LEU A 357 -29.21 -9.91 9.04
N LEU A 358 -29.72 -9.44 7.90
CA LEU A 358 -29.80 -8.02 7.59
C LEU A 358 -31.20 -7.54 7.96
N GLU A 359 -31.26 -6.50 8.78
CA GLU A 359 -32.51 -5.81 9.09
C GLU A 359 -32.62 -4.56 8.22
N ASP A 360 -33.75 -4.43 7.55
CA ASP A 360 -34.09 -3.30 6.69
C ASP A 360 -34.38 -2.08 7.57
N MET A 361 -33.68 -0.99 7.30
CA MET A 361 -33.86 0.28 7.99
C MET A 361 -34.84 1.14 7.18
N GLU A 362 -35.60 2.03 7.84
CA GLU A 362 -36.63 2.84 7.18
C GLU A 362 -36.08 3.76 6.08
N ASP A 363 -34.77 4.01 6.07
CA ASP A 363 -34.07 4.81 5.06
C ASP A 363 -33.53 3.98 3.87
N GLY A 364 -33.78 2.67 3.85
CA GLY A 364 -33.31 1.74 2.82
C GLY A 364 -31.86 1.27 2.99
N SER A 365 -31.22 1.58 4.12
CA SER A 365 -29.95 0.98 4.53
C SER A 365 -30.17 -0.34 5.30
N PHE A 366 -29.11 -1.12 5.50
CA PHE A 366 -29.19 -2.40 6.22
C PHE A 366 -28.28 -2.43 7.45
N PHE A 367 -28.78 -2.98 8.55
CA PHE A 367 -28.01 -3.22 9.78
C PHE A 367 -27.79 -4.72 10.01
N ALA A 368 -26.56 -5.14 10.30
CA ALA A 368 -26.25 -6.55 10.58
C ALA A 368 -26.63 -6.92 12.02
N LYS A 369 -27.69 -7.72 12.19
CA LYS A 369 -28.27 -8.03 13.52
C LYS A 369 -27.68 -9.28 14.18
N GLY A 370 -26.80 -10.01 13.49
CA GLY A 370 -26.10 -11.17 14.02
C GLY A 370 -25.65 -12.14 12.94
N THR A 371 -24.60 -12.90 13.24
CA THR A 371 -24.03 -13.92 12.37
C THR A 371 -24.34 -15.31 12.94
N GLN A 372 -25.00 -16.17 12.17
CA GLN A 372 -25.14 -17.59 12.48
C GLN A 372 -24.26 -18.43 11.57
N PHE A 373 -23.58 -19.42 12.17
CA PHE A 373 -22.74 -20.38 11.45
C PHE A 373 -23.50 -21.68 11.21
N ILE A 374 -23.60 -22.10 9.95
CA ILE A 374 -24.14 -23.41 9.59
C ILE A 374 -22.98 -24.33 9.25
N PHE A 375 -22.89 -25.45 9.97
CA PHE A 375 -21.88 -26.48 9.75
C PHE A 375 -22.32 -27.41 8.62
N ALA A 376 -21.53 -27.52 7.55
CA ALA A 376 -21.69 -28.57 6.56
C ALA A 376 -20.53 -29.56 6.69
N SER A 377 -20.80 -30.76 7.22
CA SER A 377 -19.85 -31.87 7.08
C SER A 377 -19.82 -32.33 5.64
N THR A 378 -18.63 -32.57 5.08
CA THR A 378 -18.45 -33.06 3.72
C THR A 378 -19.23 -34.38 3.52
N GLY A 379 -20.29 -34.34 2.70
CA GLY A 379 -20.93 -35.54 2.16
C GLY A 379 -22.43 -35.76 2.40
N GLN A 380 -23.20 -34.83 2.97
CA GLN A 380 -24.66 -34.97 3.03
C GLN A 380 -25.40 -33.73 2.51
N SER A 381 -26.49 -33.96 1.78
CA SER A 381 -27.45 -32.94 1.38
C SER A 381 -28.11 -32.36 2.63
N VAL A 382 -27.87 -31.07 2.90
CA VAL A 382 -28.57 -30.35 3.96
C VAL A 382 -29.94 -29.95 3.42
N SER A 383 -31.01 -30.61 3.89
CA SER A 383 -32.37 -30.10 3.71
C SER A 383 -32.64 -29.02 4.77
N ALA A 384 -32.93 -27.81 4.34
CA ALA A 384 -33.38 -26.74 5.23
C ALA A 384 -34.66 -27.18 5.94
N THR A 385 -34.57 -27.44 7.26
CA THR A 385 -35.76 -27.73 8.06
C THR A 385 -36.38 -26.39 8.45
N LYS A 386 -37.64 -26.20 8.06
CA LYS A 386 -38.46 -25.04 8.44
C LYS A 386 -38.65 -25.06 9.97
N ILE A 387 -37.89 -24.25 10.70
CA ILE A 387 -38.15 -24.03 12.13
C ILE A 387 -39.37 -23.10 12.23
N SER A 388 -40.55 -23.68 12.44
CA SER A 388 -41.74 -22.93 12.80
C SER A 388 -41.56 -22.35 14.20
N LYS A 389 -41.78 -21.03 14.36
CA LYS A 389 -41.97 -20.42 15.69
C LYS A 389 -43.04 -21.21 16.45
N GLN A 390 -42.67 -21.85 17.55
CA GLN A 390 -43.63 -22.24 18.56
C GLN A 390 -44.19 -20.95 19.16
N ASN A 391 -45.52 -20.80 19.10
CA ASN A 391 -46.21 -19.75 19.83
C ASN A 391 -46.02 -20.00 21.33
N GLU A 392 -45.22 -19.16 21.98
CA GLU A 392 -45.31 -18.99 23.43
C GLU A 392 -46.61 -18.25 23.74
N LYS A 393 -47.62 -19.03 24.14
CA LYS A 393 -48.68 -18.56 25.03
C LYS A 393 -48.42 -19.15 26.40
N SER A 394 -48.02 -18.29 27.33
CA SER A 394 -48.42 -18.31 28.73
C SER A 394 -48.14 -16.93 29.32
#